data_AF-A0A948F5Y9-F1
#
_entry.id   AF-A0A948F5Y9-F1
#
_cell.length_a   1.000
_cell.length_b   1.000
_cell.length_c   1.000
_cell.angle_alpha   90.00
_cell.angle_beta   90.00
_cell.angle_gamma   90.00
#
_symmetry.space_group_name_H-M   'P 1'
#
loop_
_entity.id
_entity.type
_entity.pdbx_description
1 polymer ?
#
loop_
_entity_poly.entity_id
_entity_poly.type
_entity_poly.pdbx_seq_one_letter_code
_entity_poly.pdbx_strand_id
1 'polypeptide(L)'
;MTMENTENKCWFILAHCFNMDGRAASQTITDRIPYFLEKGISPVVLSAPTGRRDHRFPHYQVFSAFPSGLLFEGRHIISRKFKTKITQKILKSLLTLVLLPFYLLEVLIIHFDSQWSWFISAAVKGCGIVRKHKPGLLYSTAGPPSTHLAAFLLKKIYGLPWLAEIHDPLIYDKEPRKLQYHYFKKWLEGIICRHADAVIYFTDRALECAQQRNNFKCKGHVLRPGAEPPAFSEVQYLKRDTIHFGHFGSLAANRNLKMFFQAIFELVEENPPWQDFICVDIYGAELDS
;
A
#
# COMPACT_ATOMS: atom_id res chain seq x y z
N MET A 1 28.79 10.82 19.67
CA MET A 1 27.82 10.96 18.56
C MET A 1 27.32 12.39 18.59
N THR A 2 27.66 13.21 17.59
CA THR A 2 27.23 14.60 17.49
C THR A 2 25.73 14.69 17.17
N MET A 3 25.03 15.72 17.66
CA MET A 3 23.58 15.90 17.46
C MET A 3 23.16 15.90 15.96
N GLU A 4 24.06 16.35 15.07
CA GLU A 4 23.89 16.27 13.60
C GLU A 4 23.73 14.83 13.09
N ASN A 5 24.42 13.86 13.69
CA ASN A 5 24.38 12.46 13.26
C ASN A 5 23.13 11.73 13.77
N THR A 6 22.44 12.30 14.77
CA THR A 6 21.16 11.78 15.29
C THR A 6 19.94 12.30 14.52
N GLU A 7 19.95 13.54 14.04
CA GLU A 7 18.84 14.09 13.24
C GLU A 7 18.69 13.34 11.91
N ASN A 8 19.80 12.98 11.26
CA ASN A 8 19.80 12.25 9.99
C ASN A 8 19.27 10.80 10.11
N LYS A 9 19.17 10.28 11.35
CA LYS A 9 18.67 8.93 11.65
C LYS A 9 17.22 8.92 12.10
N CYS A 10 16.61 10.08 12.41
CA CYS A 10 15.18 10.17 12.72
C CYS A 10 14.37 10.27 11.43
N TRP A 11 13.62 9.21 11.11
CA TRP A 11 12.84 9.13 9.87
C TRP A 11 11.36 9.27 10.16
N PHE A 12 10.71 10.29 9.59
CA PHE A 12 9.27 10.44 9.70
C PHE A 12 8.58 9.71 8.54
N ILE A 13 8.05 8.54 8.87
CA ILE A 13 7.39 7.63 7.95
C ILE A 13 5.89 7.93 7.90
N LEU A 14 5.39 8.28 6.72
CA LEU A 14 3.97 8.37 6.42
C LEU A 14 3.55 7.12 5.66
N ALA A 15 2.60 6.37 6.22
CA ALA A 15 2.07 5.16 5.61
C ALA A 15 0.61 4.99 6.01
N HIS A 16 -0.34 5.23 5.10
CA HIS A 16 -1.78 5.07 5.41
C HIS A 16 -2.07 3.68 5.99
N CYS A 17 -1.60 2.64 5.30
CA CYS A 17 -1.66 1.26 5.76
C CYS A 17 -0.36 0.88 6.48
N PHE A 18 -0.43 0.59 7.78
CA PHE A 18 0.69 0.15 8.59
C PHE A 18 0.21 -0.88 9.63
N ASN A 19 0.88 -2.02 9.80
CA ASN A 19 0.39 -3.16 10.59
C ASN A 19 -1.07 -3.57 10.29
N MET A 20 -1.48 -3.46 9.02
CA MET A 20 -2.80 -3.82 8.53
C MET A 20 -2.71 -5.18 7.82
N ASP A 21 -3.30 -6.20 8.43
CA ASP A 21 -3.29 -7.57 7.93
C ASP A 21 -3.95 -7.67 6.54
N GLY A 22 -3.42 -8.51 5.66
CA GLY A 22 -3.95 -8.75 4.31
C GLY A 22 -3.71 -7.62 3.30
N ARG A 23 -2.85 -6.63 3.62
CA ARG A 23 -2.48 -5.55 2.71
C ARG A 23 -0.99 -5.58 2.40
N ALA A 24 -0.64 -5.90 1.16
CA ALA A 24 0.75 -5.88 0.68
C ALA A 24 1.45 -4.54 0.97
N ALA A 25 0.74 -3.42 0.74
CA ALA A 25 1.28 -2.10 1.02
C ALA A 25 1.65 -1.87 2.50
N SER A 26 0.97 -2.55 3.43
CA SER A 26 1.31 -2.53 4.85
C SER A 26 2.51 -3.43 5.15
N GLN A 27 2.55 -4.63 4.57
CA GLN A 27 3.62 -5.61 4.82
C GLN A 27 4.99 -5.04 4.42
N THR A 28 5.09 -4.43 3.23
CA THR A 28 6.36 -3.90 2.75
C THR A 28 7.05 -2.92 3.71
N ILE A 29 6.29 -2.04 4.37
CA ILE A 29 6.88 -1.13 5.36
C ILE A 29 7.05 -1.80 6.72
N THR A 30 6.08 -2.61 7.15
CA THR A 30 6.08 -3.25 8.47
C THR A 30 7.28 -4.20 8.61
N ASP A 31 7.55 -4.99 7.58
CA ASP A 31 8.61 -6.01 7.58
C ASP A 31 10.01 -5.37 7.53
N ARG A 32 10.12 -4.12 7.06
CA ARG A 32 11.40 -3.37 7.04
C ARG A 32 11.75 -2.69 8.35
N ILE A 33 10.78 -2.50 9.25
CA ILE A 33 11.00 -1.78 10.51
C ILE A 33 12.12 -2.41 11.36
N PRO A 34 12.17 -3.75 11.57
CA PRO A 34 13.28 -4.37 12.31
C PRO A 34 14.65 -3.99 11.74
N TYR A 35 14.82 -4.05 10.42
CA TYR A 35 16.07 -3.67 9.75
C TYR A 35 16.42 -2.20 9.90
N PHE A 36 15.43 -1.30 9.86
CA PHE A 36 15.67 0.12 10.13
C PHE A 36 16.19 0.33 11.56
N LEU A 37 15.55 -0.32 12.54
CA LEU A 37 15.97 -0.24 13.95
C LEU A 37 17.38 -0.81 14.14
N GLU A 38 17.72 -1.94 13.51
CA GLU A 38 19.06 -2.55 13.54
C GLU A 38 20.15 -1.65 12.94
N LYS A 39 19.82 -0.87 11.90
CA LYS A 39 20.72 0.15 11.33
C LYS A 39 20.77 1.45 12.15
N GLY A 40 20.08 1.50 13.29
CA GLY A 40 20.02 2.65 14.18
C GLY A 40 19.16 3.79 13.66
N ILE A 41 18.26 3.53 12.71
CA ILE A 41 17.23 4.49 12.28
C ILE A 41 16.15 4.52 13.36
N SER A 42 15.76 5.71 13.77
CA SER A 42 14.68 5.96 14.73
C SER A 42 13.41 6.36 13.97
N PRO A 43 12.51 5.43 13.65
CA PRO A 43 11.30 5.75 12.93
C PRO A 43 10.32 6.52 13.82
N VAL A 44 9.63 7.48 13.22
CA VAL A 44 8.40 8.07 13.75
C VAL A 44 7.33 7.80 12.70
N VAL A 45 6.28 7.08 13.04
CA VAL A 45 5.27 6.60 12.07
C VAL A 45 3.97 7.35 12.24
N LEU A 46 3.35 7.74 11.13
CA LEU A 46 1.97 8.22 11.07
C LEU A 46 1.16 7.36 10.09
N SER A 47 0.09 6.74 10.58
CA SER A 47 -0.79 5.87 9.80
C SER A 47 -2.28 6.16 9.99
N ALA A 48 -3.12 5.50 9.20
CA ALA A 48 -4.53 5.37 9.52
C ALA A 48 -4.73 4.36 10.68
N PRO A 49 -5.83 4.45 11.44
CA PRO A 49 -6.14 3.54 12.55
C PRO A 49 -6.64 2.15 12.10
N THR A 50 -6.31 1.72 10.87
CA THR A 50 -6.71 0.44 10.27
C THR A 50 -5.84 -0.73 10.75
N GLY A 51 -4.55 -0.50 11.01
CA GLY A 51 -3.64 -1.50 11.53
C GLY A 51 -3.29 -1.33 13.02
N ARG A 52 -2.56 -2.30 13.57
CA ARG A 52 -2.20 -2.31 15.00
C ARG A 52 -1.13 -1.26 15.28
N ARG A 53 -1.27 -0.55 16.40
CA ARG A 53 -0.23 0.36 16.84
C ARG A 53 1.03 -0.42 17.21
N ASP A 54 2.17 0.06 16.77
CA ASP A 54 3.48 -0.44 17.17
C ASP A 54 4.00 0.41 18.33
N HIS A 55 4.55 -0.23 19.34
CA HIS A 55 5.01 0.43 20.56
C HIS A 55 6.53 0.51 20.66
N ARG A 56 7.27 -0.05 19.69
CA ARG A 56 8.73 0.01 19.64
C ARG A 56 9.27 1.42 19.32
N PHE A 57 8.42 2.29 18.78
CA PHE A 57 8.76 3.66 18.37
C PHE A 57 7.53 4.57 18.41
N PRO A 58 7.68 5.91 18.30
CA PRO A 58 6.55 6.82 18.23
C PRO A 58 5.66 6.55 17.00
N HIS A 59 4.54 5.88 17.22
CA HIS A 59 3.53 5.61 16.21
C HIS A 59 2.26 6.41 16.52
N TYR A 60 1.85 7.28 15.61
CA TYR A 60 0.63 8.08 15.66
C TYR A 60 -0.39 7.57 14.65
N GLN A 61 -1.67 7.62 15.00
CA GLN A 61 -2.75 7.25 14.08
C GLN A 61 -3.75 8.39 13.96
N VAL A 62 -4.16 8.69 12.73
CA VAL A 62 -5.17 9.73 12.42
C VAL A 62 -6.17 9.21 11.41
N PHE A 63 -7.42 9.60 11.60
CA PHE A 63 -8.50 9.26 10.68
C PHE A 63 -8.45 10.15 9.43
N SER A 64 -9.02 9.64 8.33
CA SER A 64 -9.38 10.44 7.16
C SER A 64 -10.31 11.59 7.54
N ALA A 65 -10.14 12.74 6.86
CA ALA A 65 -10.92 13.94 7.18
C ALA A 65 -12.35 13.91 6.62
N PHE A 66 -12.62 13.08 5.61
CA PHE A 66 -13.91 13.01 4.94
C PHE A 66 -14.63 11.65 5.13
N PRO A 67 -15.96 11.62 4.95
CA PRO A 67 -16.81 10.45 5.20
C PRO A 67 -16.38 9.15 4.51
N SER A 68 -15.96 9.17 3.24
CA SER A 68 -15.57 7.97 2.50
C SER A 68 -14.42 7.22 3.18
N GLY A 69 -13.42 7.96 3.64
CA GLY A 69 -12.28 7.43 4.37
C GLY A 69 -12.64 7.01 5.79
N LEU A 70 -13.46 7.81 6.49
CA LEU A 70 -13.97 7.44 7.83
C LEU A 70 -14.79 6.15 7.79
N LEU A 71 -15.61 5.97 6.77
CA LEU A 71 -16.38 4.75 6.53
C LEU A 71 -15.44 3.56 6.32
N PHE A 72 -14.46 3.70 5.43
CA PHE A 72 -13.48 2.66 5.15
C PHE A 72 -12.71 2.25 6.41
N GLU A 73 -12.13 3.22 7.10
CA GLU A 73 -11.31 3.01 8.30
C GLU A 73 -12.15 2.45 9.46
N GLY A 74 -13.34 3.01 9.70
CA GLY A 74 -14.26 2.56 10.75
C GLY A 74 -14.75 1.13 10.52
N ARG A 75 -15.13 0.77 9.27
CA ARG A 75 -15.51 -0.61 8.93
C ARG A 75 -14.38 -1.59 9.19
N HIS A 76 -13.14 -1.21 8.87
CA HIS A 76 -11.97 -2.06 9.11
C HIS A 76 -11.68 -2.22 10.61
N ILE A 77 -11.78 -1.14 11.40
CA ILE A 77 -11.66 -1.19 12.86
C ILE A 77 -12.71 -2.12 13.48
N ILE A 78 -13.97 -2.03 13.02
CA ILE A 78 -15.06 -2.89 13.50
C ILE A 78 -14.76 -4.36 13.18
N SER A 79 -14.37 -4.66 11.93
CA SER A 79 -13.96 -6.01 11.52
C SER A 79 -12.85 -6.59 12.40
N ARG A 80 -11.88 -5.76 12.79
CA ARG A 80 -10.73 -6.19 13.58
C ARG A 80 -11.06 -6.35 15.07
N LYS A 81 -11.86 -5.45 15.64
CA LYS A 81 -12.14 -5.42 17.09
C LYS A 81 -13.20 -6.42 17.54
N PHE A 82 -14.19 -6.71 16.71
CA PHE A 82 -15.34 -7.55 17.10
C PHE A 82 -15.27 -8.91 16.43
N LYS A 83 -15.45 -10.00 17.19
CA LYS A 83 -15.37 -11.37 16.67
C LYS A 83 -16.68 -11.85 16.02
N THR A 84 -17.82 -11.41 16.53
CA THR A 84 -19.13 -11.92 16.08
C THR A 84 -19.61 -11.21 14.82
N LYS A 85 -19.93 -11.99 13.76
CA LYS A 85 -20.43 -11.47 12.48
C LYS A 85 -21.67 -10.58 12.62
N ILE A 86 -22.59 -10.93 13.54
CA ILE A 86 -23.82 -10.15 13.82
C ILE A 86 -23.47 -8.76 14.36
N THR A 87 -22.62 -8.67 15.38
CA THR A 87 -22.18 -7.40 15.97
C THR A 87 -21.45 -6.54 14.95
N GLN A 88 -20.57 -7.14 14.14
CA GLN A 88 -19.90 -6.43 13.05
C GLN A 88 -20.92 -5.84 12.07
N LYS A 89 -21.93 -6.62 11.65
CA LYS A 89 -22.97 -6.17 10.70
C LYS A 89 -23.75 -4.98 11.28
N ILE A 90 -24.21 -5.08 12.52
CA ILE A 90 -24.97 -4.01 13.19
C ILE A 90 -24.13 -2.73 13.26
N LEU A 91 -22.90 -2.81 13.77
CA LEU A 91 -22.04 -1.64 13.92
C LEU A 91 -21.66 -1.01 12.58
N LYS A 92 -21.36 -1.83 11.55
CA LYS A 92 -21.06 -1.32 10.21
C LYS A 92 -22.28 -0.64 9.59
N SER A 93 -23.48 -1.17 9.79
CA SER A 93 -24.73 -0.56 9.31
C SER A 93 -25.00 0.77 10.01
N LEU A 94 -24.84 0.84 11.33
CA LEU A 94 -24.99 2.10 12.09
C LEU A 94 -23.98 3.15 11.63
N LEU A 95 -22.71 2.78 11.51
CA LEU A 95 -21.66 3.66 10.99
C LEU A 95 -22.02 4.18 9.59
N THR A 96 -22.51 3.27 8.73
CA THR A 96 -22.94 3.63 7.37
C THR A 96 -24.11 4.61 7.41
N LEU A 97 -25.14 4.34 8.21
CA LEU A 97 -26.32 5.20 8.32
C LEU A 97 -25.96 6.63 8.75
N VAL A 98 -25.07 6.76 9.73
CA VAL A 98 -24.63 8.07 10.25
C VAL A 98 -23.82 8.85 9.22
N LEU A 99 -22.93 8.19 8.48
CA LEU A 99 -22.04 8.86 7.52
C LEU A 99 -22.62 8.96 6.10
N LEU A 100 -23.67 8.21 5.78
CA LEU A 100 -24.29 8.15 4.45
C LEU A 100 -24.63 9.52 3.85
N PRO A 101 -25.35 10.43 4.54
CA PRO A 101 -25.68 11.72 3.93
C PRO A 101 -24.43 12.53 3.54
N PHE A 102 -23.40 12.52 4.39
CA PHE A 102 -22.15 13.22 4.12
C PHE A 102 -21.32 12.52 3.03
N TYR A 103 -21.34 11.19 3.00
CA TYR A 103 -20.70 10.40 1.95
C TYR A 103 -21.34 10.64 0.58
N LEU A 104 -22.68 10.73 0.50
CA LEU A 104 -23.36 11.05 -0.75
C LEU A 104 -22.99 12.45 -1.24
N LEU A 105 -22.94 13.44 -0.35
CA LEU A 105 -22.48 14.79 -0.70
C LEU A 105 -21.03 14.79 -1.20
N GLU A 106 -20.15 13.99 -0.58
CA GLU A 106 -18.76 13.85 -1.00
C GLU A 106 -18.66 13.24 -2.41
N VAL A 107 -19.31 12.11 -2.66
CA VAL A 107 -19.22 11.39 -3.94
C VAL A 107 -19.81 12.19 -5.10
N LEU A 108 -20.82 13.04 -4.84
CA LEU A 108 -21.36 13.94 -5.87
C LEU A 108 -20.33 14.95 -6.39
N ILE A 109 -19.33 15.30 -5.58
CA ILE A 109 -18.35 16.35 -5.88
C ILE A 109 -16.96 15.75 -6.18
N ILE A 110 -16.58 14.68 -5.48
CA ILE A 110 -15.23 14.13 -5.46
C ILE A 110 -15.28 12.64 -5.78
N HIS A 111 -14.75 12.28 -6.94
CA HIS A 111 -14.71 10.91 -7.44
C HIS A 111 -13.34 10.26 -7.25
N PHE A 112 -12.82 10.27 -6.02
CA PHE A 112 -11.50 9.73 -5.67
C PHE A 112 -11.63 8.47 -4.81
N ASP A 113 -10.53 7.74 -4.63
CA ASP A 113 -10.46 6.60 -3.70
C ASP A 113 -10.81 7.03 -2.26
N SER A 114 -11.42 6.14 -1.49
CA SER A 114 -11.91 6.43 -0.12
C SER A 114 -10.85 7.04 0.80
N GLN A 115 -9.58 6.75 0.58
CA GLN A 115 -8.47 7.21 1.43
C GLN A 115 -7.93 8.59 1.03
N TRP A 116 -8.52 9.24 0.02
CA TRP A 116 -7.98 10.47 -0.55
C TRP A 116 -7.81 11.56 0.49
N SER A 117 -8.76 11.72 1.41
CA SER A 117 -8.80 12.82 2.38
C SER A 117 -7.86 12.65 3.58
N TRP A 118 -7.23 11.48 3.71
CA TRP A 118 -6.29 11.21 4.80
C TRP A 118 -5.12 12.19 4.84
N PHE A 119 -4.70 12.71 3.68
CA PHE A 119 -3.59 13.67 3.61
C PHE A 119 -3.82 14.92 4.44
N ILE A 120 -5.08 15.34 4.64
CA ILE A 120 -5.44 16.54 5.40
C ILE A 120 -5.07 16.33 6.87
N SER A 121 -5.66 15.30 7.48
CA SER A 121 -5.38 14.92 8.86
C SER A 121 -3.91 14.58 9.07
N ALA A 122 -3.31 13.87 8.10
CA ALA A 122 -1.92 13.47 8.16
C ALA A 122 -0.96 14.68 8.11
N ALA A 123 -1.21 15.66 7.24
CA ALA A 123 -0.40 16.88 7.17
C ALA A 123 -0.55 17.74 8.43
N VAL A 124 -1.78 17.91 8.94
CA VAL A 124 -2.02 18.69 10.17
C VAL A 124 -1.32 18.06 11.37
N LYS A 125 -1.49 16.75 11.58
CA LYS A 125 -0.80 16.03 12.66
C LYS A 125 0.71 15.98 12.42
N GLY A 126 1.11 15.83 11.16
CA GLY A 126 2.50 15.82 10.71
C GLY A 126 3.24 17.09 11.08
N CYS A 127 2.62 18.27 11.00
CA CYS A 127 3.22 19.52 11.47
C CYS A 127 3.60 19.45 12.97
N GLY A 128 2.72 18.91 13.81
CA GLY A 128 3.02 18.71 15.23
C GLY A 128 4.13 17.67 15.46
N ILE A 129 4.16 16.61 14.66
CA ILE A 129 5.18 15.55 14.73
C ILE A 129 6.55 16.10 14.32
N VAL A 130 6.64 16.84 13.21
CA VAL A 130 7.89 17.44 12.72
C VAL A 130 8.47 18.39 13.76
N ARG A 131 7.64 19.26 14.37
CA ARG A 131 8.09 20.17 15.43
C ARG A 131 8.58 19.43 16.68
N LYS A 132 7.93 18.32 17.04
CA LYS A 132 8.25 17.54 18.23
C LYS A 132 9.51 16.70 18.07
N HIS A 133 9.63 15.99 16.94
CA HIS A 133 10.65 14.95 16.75
C HIS A 133 11.80 15.37 15.83
N LYS A 134 11.68 16.50 15.13
CA LYS A 134 12.69 17.07 14.23
C LYS A 134 13.32 16.00 13.30
N PRO A 135 12.51 15.30 12.50
CA PRO A 135 13.01 14.26 11.62
C PRO A 135 13.94 14.85 10.55
N GLY A 136 15.02 14.14 10.22
CA GLY A 136 15.92 14.50 9.12
C GLY A 136 15.40 14.06 7.75
N LEU A 137 14.42 13.16 7.70
CA LEU A 137 13.85 12.62 6.46
C LEU A 137 12.34 12.44 6.57
N LEU A 138 11.61 12.84 5.52
CA LEU A 138 10.24 12.40 5.26
C LEU A 138 10.29 11.16 4.37
N TYR A 139 9.69 10.07 4.82
CA TYR A 139 9.55 8.84 4.04
C TYR A 139 8.07 8.53 3.82
N SER A 140 7.56 8.75 2.60
CA SER A 140 6.20 8.34 2.25
C SER A 140 6.21 7.01 1.53
N THR A 141 5.51 6.01 2.07
CA THR A 141 5.43 4.65 1.52
C THR A 141 3.97 4.19 1.55
N ALA A 142 3.67 3.18 0.74
CA ALA A 142 2.35 2.60 0.47
C ALA A 142 1.65 3.13 -0.80
N GLY A 143 0.69 2.34 -1.28
CA GLY A 143 -0.08 2.58 -2.50
C GLY A 143 -1.03 3.80 -2.54
N PRO A 144 -1.58 4.33 -1.42
CA PRO A 144 -2.54 5.44 -1.50
C PRO A 144 -1.88 6.78 -1.87
N PRO A 145 -2.36 7.48 -2.92
CA PRO A 145 -1.85 8.79 -3.33
C PRO A 145 -1.85 9.86 -2.20
N SER A 146 -2.77 9.74 -1.25
CA SER A 146 -2.89 10.67 -0.12
C SER A 146 -1.64 10.71 0.77
N THR A 147 -0.92 9.59 0.89
CA THR A 147 0.32 9.53 1.68
C THR A 147 1.41 10.44 1.09
N HIS A 148 1.60 10.38 -0.22
CA HIS A 148 2.58 11.20 -0.92
C HIS A 148 2.20 12.68 -0.91
N LEU A 149 0.91 12.99 -1.02
CA LEU A 149 0.44 14.37 -0.94
C LEU A 149 0.69 14.97 0.45
N ALA A 150 0.47 14.21 1.53
CA ALA A 150 0.79 14.67 2.88
C ALA A 150 2.28 14.97 3.05
N ALA A 151 3.15 14.09 2.55
CA ALA A 151 4.59 14.27 2.60
C ALA A 151 5.04 15.49 1.78
N PHE A 152 4.46 15.72 0.60
CA PHE A 152 4.73 16.91 -0.19
C PHE A 152 4.36 18.20 0.56
N LEU A 153 3.20 18.26 1.22
CA LEU A 153 2.81 19.43 2.02
C LEU A 153 3.80 19.70 3.15
N LEU A 154 4.20 18.65 3.89
CA LEU A 154 5.19 18.77 4.95
C LEU A 154 6.56 19.21 4.41
N LYS A 155 6.99 18.67 3.27
CA LYS A 155 8.21 19.12 2.59
C LYS A 155 8.12 20.60 2.24
N LYS A 156 7.00 21.06 1.68
CA LYS A 156 6.83 22.47 1.30
C LYS A 156 6.89 23.41 2.51
N ILE A 157 6.38 22.97 3.66
CA ILE A 157 6.35 23.78 4.89
C ILE A 157 7.71 23.79 5.60
N TYR A 158 8.41 22.65 5.66
CA TYR A 158 9.60 22.47 6.50
C TYR A 158 10.92 22.30 5.74
N GLY A 159 10.89 22.17 4.41
CA GLY A 159 12.09 22.00 3.57
C GLY A 159 12.80 20.65 3.72
N LEU A 160 12.19 19.67 4.39
CA LEU A 160 12.83 18.38 4.68
C LEU A 160 13.14 17.56 3.41
N PRO A 161 14.24 16.77 3.41
CA PRO A 161 14.45 15.72 2.43
C PRO A 161 13.23 14.77 2.36
N TRP A 162 12.85 14.36 1.16
CA TRP A 162 11.69 13.51 0.93
C TRP A 162 12.05 12.31 0.05
N LEU A 163 11.93 11.12 0.65
CA LEU A 163 11.94 9.82 -0.02
C LEU A 163 10.50 9.37 -0.28
N ALA A 164 10.15 9.16 -1.55
CA ALA A 164 8.85 8.63 -1.95
C ALA A 164 8.98 7.20 -2.46
N GLU A 165 8.32 6.23 -1.84
CA GLU A 165 8.26 4.85 -2.34
C GLU A 165 6.91 4.54 -2.96
N ILE A 166 6.93 4.19 -4.24
CA ILE A 166 5.78 3.91 -5.09
C ILE A 166 5.71 2.40 -5.35
N HIS A 167 4.69 1.74 -4.80
CA HIS A 167 4.51 0.29 -4.92
C HIS A 167 4.01 -0.08 -6.31
N ASP A 168 2.88 0.50 -6.69
CA ASP A 168 2.25 0.36 -7.99
C ASP A 168 2.26 1.69 -8.74
N PRO A 169 2.29 1.69 -10.09
CA PRO A 169 2.14 2.91 -10.87
C PRO A 169 0.88 3.68 -10.46
N LEU A 170 1.01 4.99 -10.19
CA LEU A 170 -0.12 5.86 -9.91
C LEU A 170 -1.09 5.90 -11.11
N ILE A 171 -0.57 5.78 -12.33
CA ILE A 171 -1.33 5.74 -13.57
C ILE A 171 -1.07 4.41 -14.28
N TYR A 172 -2.15 3.74 -14.64
CA TYR A 172 -2.11 2.55 -15.49
C TYR A 172 -2.41 2.91 -16.94
N ASP A 173 -1.74 2.25 -17.89
CA ASP A 173 -1.86 2.56 -19.32
C ASP A 173 -3.28 2.42 -19.87
N LYS A 174 -4.09 1.53 -19.28
CA LYS A 174 -5.50 1.27 -19.67
C LYS A 174 -6.52 2.04 -18.85
N GLU A 175 -6.11 2.95 -17.97
CA GLU A 175 -7.03 3.72 -17.14
C GLU A 175 -7.78 4.78 -17.97
N PRO A 176 -9.11 4.92 -17.84
CA PRO A 176 -9.87 5.93 -18.57
C PRO A 176 -9.42 7.35 -18.19
N ARG A 177 -8.86 8.06 -19.16
CA ARG A 177 -8.26 9.39 -18.99
C ARG A 177 -9.24 10.50 -18.57
N LYS A 178 -10.55 10.25 -18.65
CA LYS A 178 -11.61 11.26 -18.40
C LYS A 178 -12.01 11.38 -16.92
N LEU A 179 -11.50 10.53 -16.03
CA LEU A 179 -11.85 10.58 -14.61
C LEU A 179 -11.06 11.70 -13.92
N GLN A 180 -11.73 12.55 -13.13
CA GLN A 180 -11.10 13.60 -12.30
C GLN A 180 -9.87 13.07 -11.54
N TYR A 181 -9.95 11.84 -11.05
CA TYR A 181 -8.88 11.16 -10.33
C TYR A 181 -7.63 10.89 -11.17
N HIS A 182 -7.78 10.61 -12.47
CA HIS A 182 -6.65 10.41 -13.37
C HIS A 182 -5.77 11.66 -13.44
N TYR A 183 -6.39 12.83 -13.61
CA TYR A 183 -5.66 14.11 -13.64
C TYR A 183 -5.00 14.42 -12.31
N PHE A 184 -5.66 14.13 -11.19
CA PHE A 184 -5.06 14.26 -9.87
C PHE A 184 -3.82 13.37 -9.72
N LYS A 185 -3.90 12.09 -10.09
CA LYS A 185 -2.76 11.17 -10.02
C LYS A 185 -1.62 11.60 -10.95
N LYS A 186 -1.92 12.11 -12.14
CA LYS A 186 -0.92 12.67 -13.06
C LYS A 186 -0.22 13.88 -12.48
N TRP A 187 -1.00 14.80 -11.91
CA TRP A 187 -0.47 15.97 -11.23
C TRP A 187 0.42 15.57 -10.04
N LEU A 188 -0.03 14.61 -9.23
CA LEU A 188 0.73 14.11 -8.08
C LEU A 188 2.02 13.40 -8.51
N GLU A 189 1.97 12.56 -9.56
CA GLU A 189 3.17 11.92 -10.15
C GLU A 189 4.20 12.99 -10.58
N GLY A 190 3.74 14.07 -11.23
CA GLY A 190 4.58 15.20 -11.58
C GLY A 190 5.17 15.93 -10.38
N ILE A 191 4.41 16.07 -9.28
CA ILE A 191 4.90 16.61 -8.01
C ILE A 191 5.99 15.73 -7.42
N ILE A 192 5.77 14.42 -7.35
CA ILE A 192 6.73 13.46 -6.83
C ILE A 192 8.03 13.55 -7.63
N CYS A 193 7.94 13.48 -8.97
CA CYS A 193 9.11 13.56 -9.84
C CYS A 193 9.88 14.89 -9.72
N ARG A 194 9.18 16.00 -9.47
CA ARG A 194 9.81 17.33 -9.35
C ARG A 194 10.40 17.59 -7.97
N HIS A 195 9.73 17.16 -6.90
CA HIS A 195 9.99 17.60 -5.54
C HIS A 195 10.53 16.52 -4.61
N ALA A 196 10.38 15.23 -4.92
CA ALA A 196 11.03 14.20 -4.13
C ALA A 196 12.55 14.24 -4.35
N ASP A 197 13.31 14.01 -3.29
CA ASP A 197 14.77 13.95 -3.36
C ASP A 197 15.25 12.58 -3.81
N ALA A 198 14.46 11.54 -3.56
CA ALA A 198 14.58 10.22 -4.15
C ALA A 198 13.20 9.58 -4.29
N VAL A 199 13.00 8.83 -5.37
CA VAL A 199 11.78 8.06 -5.62
C VAL A 199 12.15 6.59 -5.80
N ILE A 200 11.53 5.70 -5.04
CA ILE A 200 11.70 4.26 -5.16
C ILE A 200 10.52 3.68 -5.94
N TYR A 201 10.80 2.90 -6.97
CA TYR A 201 9.84 2.07 -7.69
C TYR A 201 10.20 0.58 -7.49
N PHE A 202 9.22 -0.30 -7.51
CA PHE A 202 9.46 -1.75 -7.37
C PHE A 202 9.92 -2.42 -8.66
N THR A 203 9.69 -1.81 -9.82
CA THR A 203 10.06 -2.37 -11.12
C THR A 203 10.63 -1.31 -12.04
N ASP A 204 11.54 -1.74 -12.92
CA ASP A 204 12.12 -0.90 -13.98
C ASP A 204 11.01 -0.32 -14.88
N ARG A 205 10.04 -1.16 -15.27
CA ARG A 205 8.90 -0.74 -16.07
C ARG A 205 8.09 0.38 -15.43
N ALA A 206 7.86 0.34 -14.11
CA ALA A 206 7.13 1.40 -13.41
C ALA A 206 7.89 2.73 -13.41
N LEU A 207 9.21 2.68 -13.22
CA LEU A 207 10.09 3.84 -13.30
C LEU A 207 10.10 4.44 -14.71
N GLU A 208 10.31 3.62 -15.73
CA GLU A 208 10.30 4.03 -17.15
C GLU A 208 8.97 4.68 -17.53
N CYS A 209 7.85 4.06 -17.13
CA CYS A 209 6.51 4.62 -17.33
C CYS A 209 6.37 6.02 -16.74
N ALA A 210 6.78 6.19 -15.48
CA ALA A 210 6.69 7.48 -14.81
C ALA A 210 7.59 8.52 -15.47
N GLN A 211 8.81 8.15 -15.87
CA GLN A 211 9.73 9.04 -16.58
C GLN A 211 9.19 9.46 -17.95
N GLN A 212 8.61 8.55 -18.72
CA GLN A 212 8.02 8.84 -20.03
C GLN A 212 6.81 9.79 -19.94
N ARG A 213 6.02 9.70 -18.85
CA ARG A 213 4.83 10.54 -18.65
C ARG A 213 5.12 11.95 -18.14
N ASN A 214 6.30 12.19 -17.58
CA ASN A 214 6.64 13.42 -16.90
C ASN A 214 7.80 14.14 -17.58
N ASN A 215 7.64 15.45 -17.79
CA ASN A 215 8.69 16.29 -18.38
C ASN A 215 9.87 16.54 -17.44
N PHE A 216 9.76 16.15 -16.16
CA PHE A 216 10.81 16.30 -15.16
C PHE A 216 11.51 14.96 -14.98
N LYS A 217 12.85 14.99 -14.94
CA LYS A 217 13.64 13.81 -14.62
C LYS A 217 13.41 13.42 -13.17
N CYS A 218 12.56 12.41 -12.94
CA CYS A 218 12.36 11.83 -11.63
C CYS A 218 13.71 11.30 -11.12
N LYS A 219 14.09 11.61 -9.88
CA LYS A 219 15.25 11.02 -9.17
C LYS A 219 14.91 9.59 -8.73
N GLY A 220 14.57 8.76 -9.72
CA GLY A 220 13.99 7.45 -9.53
C GLY A 220 15.04 6.35 -9.42
N HIS A 221 14.81 5.42 -8.52
CA HIS A 221 15.60 4.22 -8.27
C HIS A 221 14.68 3.01 -8.22
N VAL A 222 15.20 1.84 -8.57
CA VAL A 222 14.45 0.59 -8.49
C VAL A 222 14.94 -0.19 -7.27
N LEU A 223 14.02 -0.50 -6.36
CA LEU A 223 14.27 -1.36 -5.21
C LEU A 223 13.09 -2.33 -5.06
N ARG A 224 13.37 -3.62 -5.26
CA ARG A 224 12.36 -4.67 -5.14
C ARG A 224 12.10 -4.94 -3.65
N PRO A 225 10.84 -5.14 -3.23
CA PRO A 225 10.54 -5.53 -1.87
C PRO A 225 11.14 -6.91 -1.58
N GLY A 226 11.81 -7.04 -0.43
CA GLY A 226 12.22 -8.33 0.09
C GLY A 226 11.06 -9.05 0.78
N ALA A 227 11.28 -10.32 1.11
CA ALA A 227 10.42 -11.10 1.98
C ALA A 227 11.31 -11.86 2.97
N GLU A 228 10.83 -12.02 4.20
CA GLU A 228 11.48 -12.92 5.15
C GLU A 228 11.45 -14.35 4.61
N PRO A 229 12.50 -15.15 4.87
CA PRO A 229 12.40 -16.58 4.65
C PRO A 229 11.22 -17.13 5.47
N PRO A 230 10.52 -18.15 4.96
CA PRO A 230 9.42 -18.76 5.68
C PRO A 230 9.87 -19.31 7.03
N ALA A 231 8.98 -19.28 8.03
CA ALA A 231 9.25 -19.75 9.39
C ALA A 231 9.32 -21.29 9.53
N PHE A 232 9.69 -21.99 8.45
CA PHE A 232 9.94 -23.41 8.43
C PHE A 232 11.32 -23.66 7.80
N SER A 233 12.13 -24.47 8.47
CA SER A 233 13.53 -24.74 8.07
C SER A 233 13.70 -26.09 7.38
N GLU A 234 12.75 -27.00 7.56
CA GLU A 234 12.85 -28.38 7.06
C GLU A 234 11.74 -28.67 6.05
N VAL A 235 11.96 -28.26 4.81
CA VAL A 235 11.18 -28.77 3.67
C VAL A 235 12.03 -29.78 2.94
N GLN A 236 11.67 -31.05 3.06
CA GLN A 236 12.25 -32.08 2.20
C GLN A 236 11.42 -32.17 0.93
N TYR A 237 12.08 -31.97 -0.22
CA TYR A 237 11.45 -32.27 -1.50
C TYR A 237 11.16 -33.76 -1.57
N LEU A 238 9.89 -34.11 -1.79
CA LEU A 238 9.47 -35.47 -2.08
C LEU A 238 9.12 -35.54 -3.56
N LYS A 239 9.88 -36.35 -4.31
CA LYS A 239 9.53 -36.66 -5.69
C LYS A 239 8.19 -37.38 -5.69
N ARG A 240 7.26 -36.90 -6.51
CA ARG A 240 5.95 -37.50 -6.75
C ARG A 240 5.86 -37.98 -8.19
N ASP A 241 4.90 -38.85 -8.44
CA ASP A 241 4.58 -39.30 -9.80
C ASP A 241 3.87 -38.20 -10.60
N THR A 242 3.25 -37.23 -9.90
CA THR A 242 2.54 -36.08 -10.49
C THR A 242 3.35 -34.79 -10.43
N ILE A 243 3.09 -33.90 -11.39
CA ILE A 243 3.56 -32.51 -11.44
C ILE A 243 2.48 -31.62 -10.83
N HIS A 244 2.87 -30.78 -9.87
CA HIS A 244 1.99 -29.85 -9.19
C HIS A 244 2.22 -28.41 -9.65
N PHE A 245 1.18 -27.75 -10.14
CA PHE A 245 1.16 -26.31 -10.46
C PHE A 245 0.42 -25.55 -9.37
N GLY A 246 1.16 -24.80 -8.55
CA GLY A 246 0.60 -23.98 -7.48
C GLY A 246 0.25 -22.56 -7.93
N HIS A 247 -1.01 -22.17 -7.82
CA HIS A 247 -1.45 -20.77 -7.93
C HIS A 247 -1.64 -20.17 -6.54
N PHE A 248 -0.93 -19.08 -6.25
CA PHE A 248 -1.06 -18.35 -4.98
C PHE A 248 -1.50 -16.91 -5.27
N GLY A 249 -2.73 -16.56 -4.86
CA GLY A 249 -3.23 -15.20 -5.01
C GLY A 249 -4.72 -15.13 -5.29
N SER A 250 -5.21 -13.90 -5.43
CA SER A 250 -6.62 -13.66 -5.73
C SER A 250 -6.95 -13.97 -7.18
N LEU A 251 -8.09 -14.64 -7.38
CA LEU A 251 -8.67 -14.86 -8.69
C LEU A 251 -9.46 -13.62 -9.11
N ALA A 252 -8.91 -12.84 -10.02
CA ALA A 252 -9.53 -11.62 -10.56
C ALA A 252 -9.65 -11.71 -12.09
N ALA A 253 -10.44 -10.82 -12.70
CA ALA A 253 -10.59 -10.79 -14.16
C ALA A 253 -9.25 -10.71 -14.91
N ASN A 254 -8.24 -10.02 -14.34
CA ASN A 254 -6.89 -9.91 -14.88
C ASN A 254 -5.85 -10.84 -14.22
N ARG A 255 -6.27 -11.67 -13.25
CA ARG A 255 -5.45 -12.65 -12.54
C ARG A 255 -6.23 -13.96 -12.48
N ASN A 256 -6.39 -14.59 -13.64
CA ASN A 256 -7.17 -15.81 -13.80
C ASN A 256 -6.33 -16.90 -14.45
N LEU A 257 -6.80 -18.14 -14.32
CA LEU A 257 -6.15 -19.33 -14.86
C LEU A 257 -6.76 -19.79 -16.19
N LYS A 258 -7.56 -18.95 -16.87
CA LYS A 258 -8.27 -19.36 -18.10
C LYS A 258 -7.31 -19.83 -19.19
N MET A 259 -6.30 -19.01 -19.50
CA MET A 259 -5.29 -19.36 -20.51
C MET A 259 -4.48 -20.60 -20.10
N PHE A 260 -4.22 -20.75 -18.81
CA PHE A 260 -3.52 -21.92 -18.28
C PHE A 260 -4.35 -23.19 -18.45
N PHE A 261 -5.62 -23.18 -18.02
CA PHE A 261 -6.50 -24.33 -18.19
C PHE A 261 -6.78 -24.68 -19.65
N GLN A 262 -6.87 -23.68 -20.52
CA GLN A 262 -6.97 -23.91 -21.96
C GLN A 262 -5.74 -24.67 -22.49
N ALA A 263 -4.53 -24.24 -22.13
CA ALA A 263 -3.31 -24.92 -22.54
C ALA A 263 -3.20 -26.34 -21.97
N ILE A 264 -3.63 -26.56 -20.72
CA ILE A 264 -3.68 -27.91 -20.11
C ILE A 264 -4.70 -28.80 -20.84
N PHE A 265 -5.86 -28.25 -21.18
CA PHE A 265 -6.88 -28.98 -21.94
C PHE A 265 -6.37 -29.41 -23.31
N GLU A 266 -5.76 -28.48 -24.07
CA GLU A 266 -5.14 -28.77 -25.38
C GLU A 266 -4.04 -29.84 -25.25
N LEU A 267 -3.19 -29.77 -24.21
CA LEU A 267 -2.15 -30.77 -23.95
C LEU A 267 -2.73 -32.17 -23.68
N VAL A 268 -3.81 -32.27 -22.90
CA VAL A 268 -4.46 -33.54 -22.57
C VAL A 268 -5.18 -34.12 -23.79
N GLU A 269 -5.79 -33.28 -24.64
CA GLU A 269 -6.39 -33.75 -25.89
C GLU A 269 -5.36 -34.33 -26.85
N GLU A 270 -4.21 -33.67 -27.01
CA GLU A 270 -3.12 -34.16 -27.86
C GLU A 270 -2.43 -35.40 -27.29
N ASN A 271 -2.35 -35.51 -25.95
CA ASN A 271 -1.64 -36.57 -25.24
C ASN A 271 -2.39 -36.99 -23.95
N PRO A 272 -3.40 -37.88 -24.05
CA PRO A 272 -4.29 -38.25 -22.95
C PRO A 272 -3.62 -38.70 -21.63
N PRO A 273 -2.47 -39.41 -21.64
CA PRO A 273 -1.82 -39.83 -20.39
C PRO A 273 -1.48 -38.67 -19.45
N TRP A 274 -1.28 -37.44 -19.93
CA TRP A 274 -0.96 -36.28 -19.08
C TRP A 274 -2.05 -35.95 -18.06
N GLN A 275 -3.29 -36.39 -18.28
CA GLN A 275 -4.38 -36.17 -17.34
C GLN A 275 -4.07 -36.75 -15.95
N ASP A 276 -3.39 -37.88 -15.89
CA ASP A 276 -3.08 -38.57 -14.64
C ASP A 276 -1.82 -38.01 -13.95
N PHE A 277 -1.01 -37.22 -14.68
CA PHE A 277 0.25 -36.68 -14.20
C PHE A 277 0.17 -35.22 -13.73
N ILE A 278 -0.91 -34.49 -14.02
CA ILE A 278 -1.00 -33.04 -13.75
C ILE A 278 -1.94 -32.77 -12.58
N CYS A 279 -1.44 -32.06 -11.58
CA CYS A 279 -2.22 -31.52 -10.47
C CYS A 279 -2.12 -29.98 -10.44
N VAL A 280 -3.23 -29.30 -10.19
CA VAL A 280 -3.29 -27.84 -10.09
C VAL A 280 -3.78 -27.47 -8.69
N ASP A 281 -2.88 -26.95 -7.87
CA ASP A 281 -3.19 -26.50 -6.52
C ASP A 281 -3.53 -25.01 -6.53
N ILE A 282 -4.74 -24.63 -6.12
CA ILE A 282 -5.18 -23.23 -6.14
C ILE A 282 -5.37 -22.74 -4.71
N TYR A 283 -4.49 -21.83 -4.32
CA TYR A 283 -4.49 -21.16 -3.02
C TYR A 283 -4.85 -19.69 -3.22
N GLY A 284 -6.14 -19.39 -3.13
CA GLY A 284 -6.67 -18.06 -3.38
C GLY A 284 -8.07 -17.89 -2.80
N ALA A 285 -8.45 -16.63 -2.57
CA ALA A 285 -9.82 -16.26 -2.28
C ALA A 285 -10.34 -15.34 -3.40
N GLU A 286 -11.65 -15.22 -3.53
CA GLU A 286 -12.23 -14.02 -4.15
C GLU A 286 -11.68 -12.80 -3.40
N LEU A 287 -11.23 -11.77 -4.13
CA LEU A 287 -10.94 -10.48 -3.50
C LEU A 287 -12.21 -10.05 -2.77
N ASP A 288 -12.10 -9.77 -1.46
CA ASP A 288 -13.19 -9.24 -0.64
C ASP A 288 -14.05 -8.27 -1.48
N SER A 289 -15.26 -8.71 -1.85
CA SER A 289 -16.27 -7.92 -2.55
C SER A 289 -16.83 -6.82 -1.66
#